data_AF-A0A3P8ABV6-F1
#
_entry.id   AF-A0A3P8ABV6-F1
#
_cell.length_a   1.000
_cell.length_b   1.000
_cell.length_c   1.000
_cell.angle_alpha   90.00
_cell.angle_beta   90.00
_cell.angle_gamma   90.00
#
_symmetry.space_group_name_H-M   'P 1'
#
loop_
_entity.id
_entity.type
_entity.pdbx_description
1 polymer ?
#
loop_
_entity_poly.entity_id
_entity_poly.type
_entity_poly.pdbx_seq_one_letter_code
_entity_poly.pdbx_strand_id
1 'polypeptide(L)'
;MWPKDFPEKQPQCTVKEQFDIKKLENLLSDLRKLWPSLSNYESPESFWKHEFNRHGKCATEDPAIVNQHGYFKFGIELMKKLHLLDKLIKNGIKPDQSKQYETALDQFPLGICVSYAECLNWS
;
A
#
# COMPACT_ATOMS: atom_id res chain seq x y z
N MET A 1 1.26 -1.07 -3.30
CA MET A 1 2.20 0.04 -3.57
C MET A 1 2.52 0.03 -5.06
N TRP A 2 2.46 1.16 -5.74
CA TRP A 2 2.58 1.16 -7.20
C TRP A 2 3.88 1.84 -7.60
N PRO A 3 4.84 1.11 -8.20
CA PRO A 3 6.00 1.74 -8.82
C PRO A 3 5.56 2.72 -9.91
N LYS A 4 6.25 3.86 -10.00
CA LYS A 4 6.02 4.89 -11.03
C LYS A 4 7.36 5.40 -11.55
N ASP A 5 7.53 5.44 -12.86
CA ASP A 5 8.72 6.04 -13.49
C ASP A 5 8.56 7.56 -13.59
N PHE A 6 7.36 8.00 -13.99
CA PHE A 6 6.92 9.38 -14.10
C PHE A 6 5.45 9.46 -13.70
N PRO A 7 4.89 10.65 -13.37
CA PRO A 7 3.54 10.79 -12.81
C PRO A 7 2.43 10.02 -13.55
N GLU A 8 2.59 9.85 -14.86
CA GLU A 8 1.61 9.22 -15.76
C GLU A 8 2.10 7.92 -16.44
N LYS A 9 3.34 7.47 -16.19
CA LYS A 9 3.91 6.29 -16.86
C LYS A 9 4.14 5.14 -15.89
N GLN A 10 3.48 4.01 -16.15
CA GLN A 10 3.77 2.75 -15.47
C GLN A 10 5.05 2.13 -16.03
N PRO A 11 5.92 1.56 -15.18
CA PRO A 11 7.13 0.90 -15.64
C PRO A 11 6.82 -0.31 -16.50
N GLN A 12 7.64 -0.51 -17.53
CA GLN A 12 7.60 -1.70 -18.38
C GLN A 12 8.56 -2.74 -17.82
N CYS A 13 8.02 -3.66 -17.03
CA CYS A 13 8.81 -4.62 -16.27
C CYS A 13 8.80 -5.97 -16.97
N THR A 14 9.91 -6.71 -16.86
CA THR A 14 10.08 -7.99 -17.56
C THR A 14 9.86 -9.21 -16.66
N VAL A 15 9.47 -8.99 -15.40
CA VAL A 15 9.29 -10.03 -14.39
C VAL A 15 8.12 -10.96 -14.73
N LYS A 16 8.42 -12.27 -14.73
CA LYS A 16 7.47 -13.35 -15.07
C LYS A 16 6.90 -14.09 -13.86
N GLU A 17 7.12 -13.61 -12.63
CA GLU A 17 6.56 -14.24 -11.43
C GLU A 17 5.03 -14.37 -11.55
N GLN A 18 4.51 -15.55 -11.29
CA GLN A 18 3.07 -15.79 -11.23
C GLN A 18 2.58 -15.61 -9.80
N PHE A 19 1.40 -15.01 -9.67
CA PHE A 19 0.73 -14.90 -8.38
C PHE A 19 0.41 -16.29 -7.83
N ASP A 20 0.84 -16.54 -6.60
CA ASP A 20 0.51 -17.73 -5.82
C ASP A 20 0.07 -17.31 -4.41
N ILE A 21 -1.18 -17.62 -4.06
CA ILE A 21 -1.75 -17.28 -2.75
C ILE A 21 -1.09 -18.05 -1.62
N LYS A 22 -0.56 -19.26 -1.87
CA LYS A 22 0.08 -20.09 -0.86
C LYS A 22 1.36 -19.46 -0.32
N LYS A 23 2.06 -18.69 -1.17
CA LYS A 23 3.23 -17.90 -0.73
C LYS A 23 2.87 -16.81 0.27
N LEU A 24 1.59 -16.47 0.45
CA LEU A 24 1.12 -15.41 1.33
C LEU A 24 0.47 -15.94 2.61
N GLU A 25 0.53 -17.23 2.90
CA GLU A 25 -0.16 -17.86 4.04
C GLU A 25 0.02 -17.11 5.36
N ASN A 26 1.25 -16.70 5.68
CA ASN A 26 1.56 -15.95 6.91
C ASN A 26 1.13 -14.48 6.88
N LEU A 27 0.74 -13.94 5.72
CA LEU A 27 0.25 -12.57 5.56
C LEU A 27 -1.28 -12.49 5.41
N LEU A 28 -1.98 -13.61 5.22
CA LEU A 28 -3.42 -13.60 4.89
C LEU A 28 -4.28 -12.87 5.94
N SER A 29 -3.96 -13.00 7.23
CA SER A 29 -4.68 -12.32 8.31
C SER A 29 -4.51 -10.80 8.22
N ASP A 30 -3.29 -10.33 7.96
CA ASP A 30 -3.00 -8.91 7.78
C ASP A 30 -3.61 -8.37 6.48
N LEU A 31 -3.51 -9.13 5.38
CA LEU A 31 -4.08 -8.73 4.09
C LEU A 31 -5.60 -8.55 4.16
N ARG A 32 -6.32 -9.46 4.82
CA ARG A 32 -7.78 -9.31 5.01
C ARG A 32 -8.16 -8.07 5.79
N LYS A 33 -7.32 -7.63 6.73
CA LYS A 33 -7.59 -6.47 7.60
C LYS A 33 -7.14 -5.15 6.98
N LEU A 34 -5.95 -5.14 6.41
CA LEU A 34 -5.24 -3.91 6.01
C LEU A 34 -5.27 -3.67 4.50
N TRP A 35 -5.62 -4.68 3.71
CA TRP A 35 -5.74 -4.57 2.26
C TRP A 35 -6.98 -5.33 1.73
N PRO A 36 -8.18 -5.07 2.27
CA PRO A 36 -9.40 -5.77 1.86
C PRO A 36 -9.80 -5.40 0.42
N SER A 37 -10.64 -6.25 -0.18
CA SER A 37 -11.43 -5.86 -1.35
C SER A 37 -12.76 -5.29 -0.88
N LEU A 38 -13.04 -4.03 -1.21
CA LEU A 38 -14.30 -3.37 -0.84
C LEU A 38 -15.50 -3.87 -1.67
N SER A 39 -15.26 -4.46 -2.84
CA SER A 39 -16.31 -5.05 -3.68
C SER A 39 -16.69 -6.46 -3.24
N ASN A 40 -15.76 -7.19 -2.61
CA ASN A 40 -16.02 -8.51 -2.04
C ASN A 40 -15.03 -8.80 -0.90
N TYR A 41 -15.46 -8.58 0.34
CA TYR A 41 -14.65 -8.79 1.53
C TYR A 41 -14.33 -10.27 1.78
N GLU A 42 -15.22 -11.18 1.40
CA GLU A 42 -15.08 -12.62 1.64
C GLU A 42 -14.05 -13.28 0.71
N SER A 43 -13.90 -12.76 -0.51
CA SER A 43 -13.00 -13.30 -1.52
C SER A 43 -12.10 -12.22 -2.16
N PRO A 44 -11.12 -11.69 -1.40
CA PRO A 44 -10.23 -10.62 -1.87
C PRO A 44 -9.07 -11.11 -2.75
N GLU A 45 -8.90 -12.42 -2.94
CA GLU A 45 -7.75 -12.98 -3.65
C GLU A 45 -7.63 -12.47 -5.09
N SER A 46 -8.75 -12.37 -5.81
CA SER A 46 -8.79 -11.85 -7.18
C SER A 46 -8.27 -10.41 -7.27
N PHE A 47 -8.56 -9.61 -6.25
CA PHE A 47 -8.07 -8.25 -6.12
C PHE A 47 -6.57 -8.22 -5.84
N TRP A 48 -6.07 -9.02 -4.89
CA TRP A 48 -4.61 -9.13 -4.65
C TRP A 48 -3.84 -9.62 -5.87
N LYS A 49 -4.40 -10.60 -6.59
CA LYS A 49 -3.85 -11.08 -7.86
C LYS A 49 -3.81 -9.97 -8.91
N HIS A 50 -4.83 -9.13 -9.00
CA HIS A 50 -4.84 -7.97 -9.88
C HIS A 50 -3.71 -7.00 -9.51
N GLU A 51 -3.63 -6.59 -8.25
CA GLU A 51 -2.62 -5.66 -7.74
C GLU A 51 -1.19 -6.17 -7.97
N PHE A 52 -0.94 -7.45 -7.71
CA PHE A 52 0.39 -8.02 -7.94
C PHE A 52 0.73 -8.09 -9.44
N ASN A 53 -0.20 -8.55 -10.28
CA ASN A 53 0.05 -8.67 -11.72
C ASN A 53 0.25 -7.32 -12.40
N ARG A 54 -0.48 -6.28 -11.96
CA ARG A 54 -0.42 -4.96 -12.57
C ARG A 54 0.72 -4.10 -12.01
N HIS A 55 1.04 -4.25 -10.73
CA HIS A 55 1.97 -3.36 -10.04
C HIS A 55 3.09 -4.09 -9.30
N GLY A 56 2.76 -5.19 -8.62
CA GLY A 56 3.73 -5.91 -7.79
C GLY A 56 4.90 -6.50 -8.57
N LYS A 57 4.69 -7.03 -9.77
CA LYS A 57 5.79 -7.53 -10.63
C LYS A 57 6.87 -6.49 -10.89
N CYS A 58 6.47 -5.24 -11.11
CA CYS A 58 7.41 -4.14 -11.27
C CYS A 58 8.13 -3.79 -9.98
N ALA A 59 7.41 -3.83 -8.86
CA ALA A 59 8.00 -3.57 -7.56
C ALA A 59 9.11 -4.59 -7.26
N THR A 60 9.00 -5.81 -7.82
CA THR A 60 10.01 -6.85 -7.61
C THR A 60 11.32 -6.68 -8.37
N GLU A 61 11.45 -5.67 -9.22
CA GLU A 61 12.74 -5.29 -9.80
C GLU A 61 13.61 -4.48 -8.82
N ASP A 62 13.01 -3.92 -7.75
CA ASP A 62 13.75 -3.29 -6.66
C ASP A 62 14.42 -4.36 -5.77
N PRO A 63 15.75 -4.29 -5.52
CA PRO A 63 16.46 -5.25 -4.68
C PRO A 63 15.90 -5.40 -3.25
N ALA A 64 15.17 -4.40 -2.74
CA ALA A 64 14.56 -4.45 -1.42
C ALA A 64 13.21 -5.20 -1.40
N ILE A 65 12.63 -5.50 -2.56
CA ILE A 65 11.35 -6.21 -2.71
C ILE A 65 11.57 -7.41 -3.64
N VAL A 66 12.03 -8.55 -3.13
CA VAL A 66 12.59 -9.60 -4.01
C VAL A 66 11.53 -10.56 -4.62
N ASN A 67 10.25 -10.44 -4.28
CA ASN A 67 9.16 -11.30 -4.81
C ASN A 67 7.76 -10.83 -4.37
N GLN A 68 6.73 -11.56 -4.80
CA GLN A 68 5.33 -11.37 -4.38
C GLN A 68 5.14 -11.25 -2.85
N HIS A 69 5.79 -12.12 -2.05
CA HIS A 69 5.68 -12.04 -0.60
C HIS A 69 6.24 -10.72 -0.08
N GLY A 70 7.43 -10.33 -0.54
CA GLY A 70 8.06 -9.05 -0.23
C GLY A 70 7.17 -7.86 -0.60
N TYR A 71 6.51 -7.90 -1.76
CA TYR A 71 5.60 -6.85 -2.22
C TYR A 71 4.44 -6.61 -1.23
N PHE A 72 3.75 -7.68 -0.84
CA PHE A 72 2.63 -7.58 0.09
C PHE A 72 3.09 -7.24 1.51
N LYS A 73 4.20 -7.85 1.96
CA LYS A 73 4.80 -7.54 3.26
C LYS A 73 5.14 -6.06 3.38
N PHE A 74 5.80 -5.51 2.38
CA PHE A 74 6.16 -4.09 2.36
C PHE A 74 4.93 -3.18 2.46
N GLY A 75 3.88 -3.45 1.69
CA GLY A 75 2.63 -2.68 1.76
C GLY A 75 1.97 -2.74 3.14
N ILE A 76 1.93 -3.92 3.76
CA ILE A 76 1.40 -4.13 5.12
C ILE A 76 2.23 -3.34 6.15
N GLU A 77 3.55 -3.44 6.10
CA GLU A 77 4.45 -2.75 7.02
C GLU A 77 4.33 -1.23 6.91
N LEU A 78 4.23 -0.71 5.68
CA LEU A 78 3.99 0.71 5.44
C LEU A 78 2.65 1.17 6.03
N MET A 79 1.57 0.42 5.79
CA MET A 79 0.24 0.72 6.35
C MET A 79 0.25 0.77 7.88
N LYS A 80 0.93 -0.20 8.52
CA LYS A 80 1.11 -0.23 9.97
C LYS A 80 1.91 0.98 10.45
N LYS A 81 3.04 1.27 9.82
CA LYS A 81 3.94 2.37 10.19
C LYS A 81 3.31 3.75 10.07
N LEU A 82 2.47 3.98 9.06
CA LEU A 82 1.89 5.29 8.82
C LEU A 82 0.97 5.77 9.95
N HIS A 83 0.30 4.84 10.65
CA HIS A 83 -0.69 5.15 11.70
C HIS A 83 -1.65 6.29 11.29
N LEU A 84 -2.09 6.26 10.02
CA LEU A 84 -2.73 7.43 9.39
C LEU A 84 -3.99 7.86 10.12
N LEU A 85 -4.86 6.90 10.50
CA LEU A 85 -6.08 7.21 11.22
C LEU A 85 -5.80 7.84 12.59
N ASP A 86 -4.84 7.31 13.34
CA ASP A 86 -4.47 7.85 14.66
C ASP A 86 -3.91 9.27 14.53
N LYS A 87 -3.06 9.51 13.52
CA LYS A 87 -2.54 10.85 13.21
C LYS A 87 -3.66 11.82 12.87
N LEU A 88 -4.63 11.42 12.05
CA LEU A 88 -5.79 12.24 11.70
C LEU A 88 -6.63 12.56 12.94
N ILE A 89 -6.95 11.54 13.76
CA ILE A 89 -7.73 11.70 14.99
C ILE A 89 -7.02 12.63 15.98
N LYS A 90 -5.72 12.48 16.16
CA LYS A 90 -4.90 13.35 17.03
C LYS A 90 -4.95 14.82 16.59
N ASN A 91 -5.14 15.08 15.30
CA ASN A 91 -5.31 16.43 14.75
C ASN A 91 -6.79 16.85 14.62
N GLY A 92 -7.71 16.16 15.30
CA GLY A 92 -9.13 16.52 15.32
C GLY A 92 -9.90 16.15 14.05
N ILE A 93 -9.29 15.38 13.14
CA ILE A 93 -9.97 14.80 11.98
C ILE A 93 -10.46 13.40 12.35
N LYS A 94 -11.78 13.26 12.45
CA LYS A 94 -12.45 11.98 12.62
C LYS A 94 -13.52 11.80 11.55
N PRO A 95 -13.85 10.54 11.19
CA PRO A 95 -15.00 10.25 10.33
C PRO A 95 -16.26 10.90 10.90
N ASP A 96 -16.97 11.65 10.06
CA ASP A 96 -18.19 12.36 10.39
C ASP A 96 -19.03 12.50 9.12
N GLN A 97 -20.35 12.30 9.21
CA GLN A 97 -21.25 12.32 8.05
C GLN A 97 -21.59 13.75 7.59
N SER A 98 -21.38 14.75 8.44
CA SER A 98 -21.84 16.13 8.24
C SER A 98 -20.71 17.17 8.23
N LYS A 99 -19.55 16.82 8.77
CA LYS A 99 -18.40 17.73 8.87
C LYS A 99 -17.47 17.58 7.67
N GLN A 100 -17.15 18.69 7.04
CA GLN A 100 -16.09 18.78 6.03
C GLN A 100 -14.81 19.37 6.66
N TYR A 101 -13.67 18.98 6.11
CA TYR A 101 -12.35 19.48 6.53
C TYR A 101 -11.69 20.18 5.33
N GLU A 102 -10.98 21.27 5.60
CA GLU A 102 -10.25 22.01 4.57
C GLU A 102 -9.03 21.20 4.09
N THR A 103 -8.80 21.17 2.77
CA THR A 103 -7.77 20.32 2.13
C THR A 103 -6.47 21.07 1.83
N ALA A 104 -6.33 22.33 2.27
CA ALA A 104 -5.14 23.13 2.02
C ALA A 104 -3.88 22.46 2.60
N LEU A 105 -2.87 22.28 1.74
CA LEU A 105 -1.63 21.54 2.03
C LEU A 105 -0.82 22.13 3.20
N ASP A 106 -0.97 23.42 3.46
CA ASP A 106 -0.20 24.15 4.48
C ASP A 106 -0.64 23.83 5.92
N GLN A 107 -1.77 23.15 6.10
CA GLN A 107 -2.35 22.90 7.41
C GLN A 107 -2.14 21.47 7.91
N PHE A 108 -1.63 20.57 7.06
CA PHE A 108 -1.41 19.16 7.37
C PHE A 108 0.04 18.76 7.14
N PRO A 109 0.93 18.94 8.14
CA PRO A 109 2.24 18.29 8.12
C PRO A 109 2.04 16.81 8.48
N LEU A 110 1.28 16.07 7.66
CA LEU A 110 1.08 14.64 7.87
C LEU A 110 2.38 13.86 7.61
N GLY A 111 3.42 14.52 7.06
CA GLY A 111 4.74 13.94 6.85
C GLY A 111 4.63 12.57 6.19
N ILE A 112 3.67 12.42 5.27
CA ILE A 112 3.37 11.15 4.63
C ILE A 112 4.51 10.92 3.65
N CYS A 113 5.29 9.88 3.89
CA CYS A 113 6.35 9.46 2.99
C CYS A 113 5.73 9.12 1.63
N VAL A 114 6.16 9.80 0.57
CA VAL A 114 5.68 9.61 -0.81
C VAL A 114 6.64 8.78 -1.65
N SER A 115 7.81 8.43 -1.10
CA SER A 115 8.78 7.51 -1.72
C SER A 115 9.31 6.44 -0.75
N TYR A 116 9.82 5.33 -1.31
CA TYR A 116 10.42 4.23 -0.55
C TYR A 116 11.61 4.69 0.30
N ALA A 117 12.48 5.52 -0.27
CA ALA A 117 13.64 6.09 0.43
C ALA A 117 13.26 7.01 1.60
N GLU A 118 12.19 7.80 1.46
CA GLU A 118 11.65 8.61 2.55
C GLU A 118 11.06 7.75 3.67
N CYS A 119 10.42 6.63 3.33
CA CYS A 119 9.84 5.71 4.31
C CYS A 119 10.91 5.03 5.18
N LEU A 120 12.10 4.76 4.63
CA LEU A 120 13.19 4.08 5.35
C LEU A 120 13.86 4.98 6.40
N ASN A 121 14.04 6.26 6.10
CA ASN A 121 14.69 7.22 7.00
C ASN A 121 13.76 7.82 8.06
N TRP A 122 12.48 7.48 8.03
CA TRP A 122 11.51 7.87 9.05
C TRP A 122 11.59 6.88 10.22
N SER A 123 12.57 7.06 11.12
CA SER A 123 12.70 6.32 12.38
C SER A 123 12.66 7.27 13.57
#